data_AF-A0A6A6NBR7-F1
#
_entry.id   AF-A0A6A6NBR7-F1
#
_cell.length_a   1.000
_cell.length_b   1.000
_cell.length_c   1.000
_cell.angle_alpha   90.00
_cell.angle_beta   90.00
_cell.angle_gamma   90.00
#
_symmetry.space_group_name_H-M   'P 1'
#
loop_
_entity.id
_entity.type
_entity.pdbx_description
1 polymer ?
#
loop_
_entity_poly.entity_id
_entity_poly.type
_entity_poly.pdbx_seq_one_letter_code
_entity_poly.pdbx_strand_id
1 'polypeptide(L)'
;MFSCKFLLPLLLCSLFFLLVPPASNSHLLKDCKFEAIYQPGDSISDTGNNIIENPSTTCARLPYGQNFYRKAAGRCSNGLLMIDYIALSAGLPLLDAYLNPNSTTGHGVNFAVAGSTALPTDCSKKLEKSLLMVGEIGGNDYNYGLFEGKTIDELKSIRSDVIKSIKRIIGNGATRIVFPGNLPIVCLPAFLTEFHTNNATAYDEFHCLKELNNLSMYHNEHLQKAIEEVKKEHSNMTIMYGDYYNSYI
;
A
#
# COMPACT_ATOMS: atom_id res chain seq x y z
N MET A 1 45.41 -32.46 21.99
CA MET A 1 45.76 -31.02 22.01
C MET A 1 44.96 -30.31 20.93
N PHE A 2 43.85 -29.66 21.30
CA PHE A 2 43.11 -28.82 20.35
C PHE A 2 43.95 -27.56 20.07
N SER A 3 44.25 -27.32 18.80
CA SER A 3 45.12 -26.23 18.36
C SER A 3 44.48 -24.88 18.67
N CYS A 4 45.25 -24.01 19.33
CA CYS A 4 44.86 -22.65 19.72
C CYS A 4 44.40 -21.77 18.53
N LYS A 5 44.66 -22.21 17.29
CA LYS A 5 44.26 -21.53 16.05
C LYS A 5 42.74 -21.55 15.78
N PHE A 6 41.97 -22.45 16.40
CA PHE A 6 40.51 -22.51 16.23
C PHE A 6 39.72 -21.76 17.31
N LEU A 7 40.30 -21.44 18.46
CA LEU A 7 39.60 -20.71 19.53
C LEU A 7 39.37 -19.24 19.17
N LEU A 8 40.34 -18.60 18.51
CA LEU A 8 40.29 -17.18 18.19
C LEU A 8 39.15 -16.81 17.20
N PRO A 9 38.90 -17.54 16.10
CA PRO A 9 37.76 -17.24 15.22
C PRO A 9 36.41 -17.55 15.89
N LEU A 10 36.32 -18.55 16.77
CA LEU A 10 35.11 -18.86 17.55
C LEU A 10 34.78 -17.75 18.55
N LEU A 11 35.78 -17.22 19.26
CA LEU A 11 35.63 -16.07 20.16
C LEU A 11 35.22 -14.80 19.40
N LEU A 12 35.85 -14.53 18.25
CA LEU A 12 35.49 -13.39 17.38
C LEU A 12 34.06 -13.50 16.81
N CYS A 13 33.61 -14.70 16.47
CA CYS A 13 32.24 -14.94 15.99
C CYS A 13 31.21 -14.74 17.12
N SER A 14 31.51 -15.20 18.34
CA SER A 14 30.64 -14.99 19.51
C SER A 14 30.55 -13.53 19.98
N LEU A 15 31.62 -12.75 19.83
CA LEU A 15 31.62 -11.30 20.08
C LEU A 15 30.80 -10.52 19.03
N PHE A 16 30.73 -11.02 17.79
CA PHE A 16 29.90 -10.43 16.75
C PHE A 16 28.40 -10.56 17.07
N PHE A 17 27.97 -11.68 17.65
CA PHE A 17 26.58 -11.87 18.11
C PHE A 17 26.21 -11.05 19.35
N LEU A 18 27.19 -10.59 20.15
CA LEU A 18 26.97 -9.71 21.30
C LEU A 18 26.91 -8.22 20.91
N LEU A 19 27.44 -7.85 19.74
CA LEU A 19 27.44 -6.49 19.19
C LEU A 19 26.28 -6.21 18.23
N VAL A 20 25.62 -7.26 17.73
CA VAL A 20 24.34 -7.10 17.02
C VAL A 20 23.27 -6.94 18.10
N PRO A 21 22.68 -5.73 18.29
CA PRO A 21 21.52 -5.61 19.16
C PRO A 21 20.49 -6.64 18.71
N PRO A 22 19.84 -7.39 19.63
CA PRO A 22 18.75 -8.26 19.25
C PRO A 22 17.80 -7.43 18.41
N ALA A 23 17.43 -7.93 17.22
CA ALA A 23 16.49 -7.25 16.33
C ALA A 23 15.35 -6.72 17.20
N SER A 24 15.33 -5.40 17.43
CA SER A 24 14.34 -4.82 18.29
C SER A 24 13.01 -5.19 17.65
N ASN A 25 12.11 -5.81 18.42
CA ASN A 25 10.74 -6.00 17.97
C ASN A 25 10.24 -4.62 17.55
N SER A 26 10.23 -4.36 16.24
CA SER A 26 10.18 -3.01 15.69
C SER A 26 8.73 -2.52 15.69
N HIS A 27 8.23 -2.30 16.90
CA HIS A 27 7.03 -1.52 17.17
C HIS A 27 7.32 -0.03 16.96
N LEU A 28 7.94 0.31 15.83
CA LEU A 28 8.43 1.64 15.50
C LEU A 28 7.32 2.69 15.58
N LEU A 29 6.07 2.28 15.28
CA LEU A 29 4.90 3.15 15.28
C LEU A 29 4.15 3.16 16.61
N LYS A 30 4.52 2.34 17.59
CA LYS A 30 3.84 2.28 18.89
C LYS A 30 3.97 3.59 19.68
N ASP A 31 5.08 4.30 19.51
CA ASP A 31 5.30 5.61 20.11
C ASP A 31 4.36 6.69 19.57
N CYS A 32 3.81 6.48 18.36
CA CYS A 32 2.80 7.36 17.79
C CYS A 32 1.44 7.23 18.51
N LYS A 33 1.23 6.18 19.31
CA LYS A 33 0.02 5.94 20.13
C LYS A 33 -1.28 6.03 19.33
N PHE A 34 -1.30 5.42 18.14
CA PHE A 34 -2.53 5.29 17.37
C PHE A 34 -3.51 4.38 18.13
N GLU A 35 -4.74 4.85 18.34
CA GLU A 35 -5.80 4.02 18.95
C GLU A 35 -6.50 3.15 17.90
N ALA A 36 -6.47 3.57 16.63
CA ALA A 36 -7.09 2.87 15.52
C ALA A 36 -6.42 3.21 14.18
N ILE A 37 -6.55 2.31 13.20
CA ILE A 37 -6.20 2.57 11.80
C ILE A 37 -7.44 2.39 10.93
N TYR A 38 -7.71 3.38 10.08
CA TYR A 38 -8.75 3.28 9.06
C TYR A 38 -8.11 3.29 7.70
N GLN A 39 -8.60 2.44 6.81
CA GLN A 39 -7.99 2.28 5.48
C GLN A 39 -9.03 2.12 4.37
N PRO A 40 -9.35 3.19 3.62
CA PRO A 40 -9.92 3.05 2.28
C PRO A 40 -8.85 2.57 1.30
N GLY A 41 -9.23 2.11 0.12
CA GLY A 41 -8.27 1.73 -0.91
C GLY A 41 -8.78 0.61 -1.81
N ASP A 42 -7.83 -0.12 -2.40
CA ASP A 42 -8.09 -1.10 -3.43
C ASP A 42 -7.46 -2.49 -3.10
N SER A 43 -7.12 -3.27 -4.13
CA SER A 43 -6.65 -4.65 -4.04
C SER A 43 -5.36 -4.83 -3.21
N ILE A 44 -4.46 -3.85 -3.20
CA ILE A 44 -3.19 -3.96 -2.46
C ILE A 44 -3.39 -3.77 -0.95
N SER A 45 -4.58 -3.32 -0.57
CA SER A 45 -4.93 -2.89 0.77
C SER A 45 -6.17 -3.60 1.32
N ASP A 46 -6.91 -4.36 0.49
CA ASP A 46 -8.12 -5.10 0.84
C ASP A 46 -7.82 -6.33 1.70
N THR A 47 -8.39 -6.35 2.90
CA THR A 47 -8.21 -7.43 3.88
C THR A 47 -9.32 -8.47 3.88
N GLY A 48 -10.31 -8.34 2.98
CA GLY A 48 -11.36 -9.33 2.79
C GLY A 48 -12.74 -8.77 2.45
N ASN A 49 -12.88 -7.51 2.04
CA ASN A 49 -14.18 -7.00 1.58
C ASN A 49 -14.54 -7.63 0.23
N ASN A 50 -13.63 -7.66 -0.76
CA ASN A 50 -13.96 -8.18 -2.09
C ASN A 50 -14.30 -9.67 -2.10
N ILE A 51 -13.74 -10.50 -1.21
CA ILE A 51 -14.13 -11.91 -1.11
C ILE A 51 -15.54 -12.09 -0.54
N ILE A 52 -16.02 -11.15 0.28
CA ILE A 52 -17.39 -11.15 0.82
C ILE A 52 -18.38 -10.72 -0.28
N GLU A 53 -18.06 -9.66 -1.03
CA GLU A 53 -18.92 -9.17 -2.11
C GLU A 53 -18.92 -10.10 -3.34
N ASN A 54 -17.74 -10.60 -3.71
CA ASN A 54 -17.53 -11.49 -4.83
C ASN A 54 -16.70 -12.72 -4.41
N PRO A 55 -17.35 -13.77 -3.88
CA PRO A 55 -16.66 -15.01 -3.47
C PRO A 55 -15.90 -15.72 -4.59
N SER A 56 -16.18 -15.38 -5.86
CA SER A 56 -15.50 -15.95 -7.03
C SER A 56 -14.26 -15.18 -7.48
N THR A 57 -13.92 -14.08 -6.80
CA THR A 57 -12.75 -13.24 -7.11
C THR A 57 -11.44 -14.04 -7.16
N THR A 58 -10.48 -13.57 -7.95
CA THR A 58 -9.16 -14.18 -8.08
C THR A 58 -8.46 -14.31 -6.72
N CYS A 59 -8.62 -13.31 -5.83
CA CYS A 59 -8.03 -13.31 -4.49
C CYS A 59 -8.69 -14.30 -3.50
N ALA A 60 -9.76 -14.99 -3.91
CA ALA A 60 -10.43 -16.04 -3.14
C ALA A 60 -9.87 -17.46 -3.39
N ARG A 61 -8.81 -17.58 -4.19
CA ARG A 61 -8.22 -18.87 -4.59
C ARG A 61 -6.74 -18.94 -4.18
N LEU A 62 -6.16 -20.12 -4.15
CA LEU A 62 -4.70 -20.23 -4.03
C LEU A 62 -4.03 -19.59 -5.27
N PRO A 63 -2.85 -18.95 -5.13
CA PRO A 63 -1.94 -18.98 -3.97
C PRO A 63 -2.22 -17.93 -2.88
N TYR A 64 -3.31 -17.15 -2.99
CA TYR A 64 -3.62 -16.11 -2.02
C TYR A 64 -3.83 -16.69 -0.61
N GLY A 65 -3.17 -16.10 0.40
CA GLY A 65 -3.14 -16.57 1.79
C GLY A 65 -2.34 -17.86 2.08
N GLN A 66 -1.67 -18.47 1.10
CA GLN A 66 -0.93 -19.74 1.26
C GLN A 66 0.15 -19.73 2.35
N ASN A 67 0.88 -18.62 2.54
CA ASN A 67 2.02 -18.55 3.46
C ASN A 67 1.61 -18.30 4.90
N PHE A 68 0.53 -17.53 5.13
CA PHE A 68 0.12 -17.10 6.47
C PHE A 68 -1.11 -17.87 6.96
N TYR A 69 -2.17 -17.93 6.15
CA TYR A 69 -3.45 -18.50 6.54
C TYR A 69 -3.62 -19.97 6.13
N ARG A 70 -2.73 -20.47 5.25
CA ARG A 70 -2.81 -21.82 4.62
C ARG A 70 -4.11 -22.04 3.83
N LYS A 71 -4.82 -20.97 3.49
CA LYS A 71 -6.04 -20.91 2.67
C LYS A 71 -6.23 -19.49 2.13
N ALA A 72 -7.09 -19.33 1.13
CA ALA A 72 -7.52 -18.01 0.70
C ALA A 72 -8.19 -17.25 1.86
N ALA A 73 -7.70 -16.03 2.11
CA ALA A 73 -8.07 -15.21 3.26
C ALA A 73 -8.55 -13.81 2.86
N GLY A 74 -8.95 -13.62 1.59
CA GLY A 74 -9.47 -12.36 1.08
C GLY A 74 -8.44 -11.27 0.82
N ARG A 75 -7.16 -11.52 1.11
CA ARG A 75 -6.03 -10.63 0.78
C ARG A 75 -5.48 -11.00 -0.60
N CYS A 76 -5.27 -10.02 -1.47
CA CYS A 76 -4.64 -10.22 -2.78
C CYS A 76 -3.10 -10.39 -2.68
N SER A 77 -2.63 -11.14 -1.68
CA SER A 77 -1.25 -11.59 -1.49
C SER A 77 -1.24 -13.05 -1.01
N ASN A 78 -0.12 -13.76 -1.15
CA ASN A 78 0.05 -15.09 -0.56
C ASN A 78 0.13 -15.06 0.98
N GLY A 79 0.16 -13.87 1.59
CA GLY A 79 0.19 -13.70 3.04
C GLY A 79 -0.40 -12.36 3.48
N LEU A 80 0.35 -11.65 4.31
CA LEU A 80 -0.02 -10.34 4.84
C LEU A 80 0.17 -9.23 3.78
N LEU A 81 -0.60 -8.15 3.93
CA LEU A 81 -0.50 -6.92 3.15
C LEU A 81 0.31 -5.87 3.92
N MET A 82 0.71 -4.79 3.25
CA MET A 82 1.46 -3.69 3.87
C MET A 82 0.78 -3.16 5.13
N ILE A 83 -0.55 -3.00 5.10
CA ILE A 83 -1.34 -2.55 6.24
C ILE A 83 -1.26 -3.47 7.46
N ASP A 84 -1.12 -4.77 7.25
CA ASP A 84 -1.00 -5.72 8.35
C ASP A 84 0.31 -5.48 9.11
N TYR A 85 1.41 -5.23 8.38
CA TYR A 85 2.70 -4.89 8.99
C TYR A 85 2.67 -3.53 9.69
N ILE A 86 1.99 -2.53 9.12
CA ILE A 86 1.79 -1.21 9.75
C ILE A 86 1.01 -1.36 11.06
N ALA A 87 -0.07 -2.13 11.07
CA ALA A 87 -0.86 -2.39 12.27
C ALA A 87 -0.03 -3.08 13.37
N LEU A 88 0.72 -4.12 13.01
CA LEU A 88 1.60 -4.83 13.94
C LEU A 88 2.71 -3.91 14.50
N SER A 89 3.29 -3.05 13.67
CA SER A 89 4.29 -2.05 14.09
C SER A 89 3.68 -0.97 15.01
N ALA A 90 2.42 -0.62 14.81
CA ALA A 90 1.67 0.29 15.70
C ALA A 90 1.23 -0.39 17.02
N GLY A 91 1.39 -1.71 17.14
CA GLY A 91 0.92 -2.48 18.30
C GLY A 91 -0.59 -2.72 18.29
N LEU A 92 -1.23 -2.65 17.12
CA LEU A 92 -2.65 -2.91 16.91
C LEU A 92 -2.86 -4.32 16.31
N PRO A 93 -4.04 -4.93 16.51
CA PRO A 93 -4.40 -6.18 15.81
C PRO A 93 -4.51 -5.94 14.29
N LEU A 94 -4.51 -7.04 13.52
CA LEU A 94 -4.79 -6.97 12.09
C LEU A 94 -6.16 -6.34 11.85
N LEU A 95 -6.26 -5.48 10.82
CA LEU A 95 -7.51 -4.81 10.53
C LEU A 95 -8.52 -5.80 9.94
N ASP A 96 -9.72 -5.78 10.51
CA ASP A 96 -10.88 -6.45 9.97
C ASP A 96 -11.40 -5.71 8.72
N ALA A 97 -11.87 -6.49 7.75
CA ALA A 97 -12.64 -5.98 6.63
C ALA A 97 -13.96 -5.36 7.12
N TYR A 98 -14.35 -4.22 6.58
CA TYR A 98 -15.58 -3.51 6.94
C TYR A 98 -16.84 -4.38 6.84
N LEU A 99 -16.91 -5.23 5.82
CA LEU A 99 -18.05 -6.11 5.59
C LEU A 99 -18.03 -7.38 6.45
N ASN A 100 -16.99 -7.60 7.27
CA ASN A 100 -16.95 -8.73 8.20
C ASN A 100 -17.99 -8.51 9.33
N PRO A 101 -19.05 -9.34 9.43
CA PRO A 101 -20.10 -9.17 10.44
C PRO A 101 -19.60 -9.41 11.87
N ASN A 102 -18.47 -10.10 12.03
CA ASN A 102 -17.84 -10.39 13.32
C ASN A 102 -16.71 -9.40 13.67
N SER A 103 -16.55 -8.33 12.89
CA SER A 103 -15.48 -7.34 13.07
C SER A 103 -15.60 -6.61 14.40
N THR A 104 -14.48 -6.47 15.10
CA THR A 104 -14.40 -5.63 16.30
C THR A 104 -13.77 -4.28 15.95
N THR A 105 -14.60 -3.28 15.64
CA THR A 105 -14.14 -1.98 15.11
C THR A 105 -13.41 -1.08 16.12
N GLY A 106 -13.08 -1.60 17.32
CA GLY A 106 -12.45 -0.83 18.40
C GLY A 106 -11.04 -0.34 18.08
N HIS A 107 -10.35 -0.99 17.14
CA HIS A 107 -8.98 -0.68 16.72
C HIS A 107 -8.89 -0.18 15.27
N GLY A 108 -10.03 0.26 14.73
CA GLY A 108 -10.16 0.67 13.34
C GLY A 108 -10.77 -0.40 12.44
N VAL A 109 -10.81 -0.12 11.14
CA VAL A 109 -11.46 -0.98 10.14
C VAL A 109 -10.92 -0.68 8.75
N ASN A 110 -10.89 -1.71 7.91
CA ASN A 110 -10.44 -1.61 6.53
C ASN A 110 -11.64 -1.56 5.57
N PHE A 111 -11.76 -0.46 4.84
CA PHE A 111 -12.78 -0.18 3.84
C PHE A 111 -12.31 -0.45 2.41
N ALA A 112 -11.09 -0.90 2.20
CA ALA A 112 -10.55 -1.16 0.88
C ALA A 112 -11.28 -2.33 0.20
N VAL A 113 -11.57 -2.18 -1.09
CA VAL A 113 -12.21 -3.23 -1.90
C VAL A 113 -11.39 -3.40 -3.18
N ALA A 114 -10.96 -4.62 -3.47
CA ALA A 114 -10.15 -4.86 -4.65
C ALA A 114 -10.83 -4.43 -5.96
N GLY A 115 -10.10 -3.69 -6.80
CA GLY A 115 -10.60 -3.08 -8.03
C GLY A 115 -11.21 -1.68 -7.86
N SER A 116 -11.26 -1.13 -6.64
CA SER A 116 -11.75 0.23 -6.43
C SER A 116 -10.92 1.26 -7.22
N THR A 117 -11.62 2.20 -7.84
CA THR A 117 -11.07 3.38 -8.51
C THR A 117 -11.06 4.59 -7.57
N ALA A 118 -10.52 5.72 -8.03
CA ALA A 118 -10.48 6.99 -7.33
C ALA A 118 -11.89 7.62 -7.22
N LEU A 119 -12.76 6.99 -6.44
CA LEU A 119 -14.07 7.52 -6.13
C LEU A 119 -14.02 8.38 -4.86
N PRO A 120 -14.75 9.50 -4.83
CA PRO A 120 -14.90 10.31 -3.62
C PRO A 120 -15.66 9.51 -2.56
N THR A 121 -14.95 8.99 -1.56
CA THR A 121 -15.55 8.28 -0.42
C THR A 121 -15.91 9.24 0.72
N ASP A 122 -17.13 9.11 1.26
CA ASP A 122 -17.53 9.75 2.51
C ASP A 122 -17.13 8.89 3.71
N CYS A 123 -16.00 9.21 4.33
CA CYS A 123 -15.56 8.58 5.57
C CYS A 123 -15.92 9.46 6.77
N SER A 124 -17.18 9.51 7.19
CA SER A 124 -17.68 10.48 8.20
C SER A 124 -17.34 10.15 9.67
N LYS A 125 -16.17 9.57 9.97
CA LYS A 125 -15.77 9.27 11.36
C LYS A 125 -14.85 10.35 11.90
N LYS A 126 -14.97 10.64 13.21
CA LYS A 126 -14.01 11.49 13.93
C LYS A 126 -12.71 10.70 14.15
N LEU A 127 -11.60 11.14 13.55
CA LEU A 127 -10.36 10.37 13.39
C LEU A 127 -9.15 10.97 14.14
N GLU A 128 -9.41 11.78 15.16
CA GLU A 128 -8.39 12.63 15.83
C GLU A 128 -7.19 11.85 16.41
N LYS A 129 -7.41 10.62 16.91
CA LYS A 129 -6.36 9.73 17.46
C LYS A 129 -6.04 8.52 16.57
N SER A 130 -6.53 8.55 15.35
CA SER A 130 -6.41 7.44 14.41
C SER A 130 -5.40 7.75 13.32
N LEU A 131 -4.80 6.71 12.75
CA LEU A 131 -4.10 6.82 11.48
C LEU A 131 -5.09 6.57 10.36
N LEU A 132 -5.16 7.48 9.40
CA LEU A 132 -5.80 7.21 8.11
C LEU A 132 -4.73 6.80 7.11
N MET A 133 -4.64 5.51 6.83
CA MET A 133 -3.78 4.98 5.76
C MET A 133 -4.64 4.93 4.51
N VAL A 134 -4.49 5.89 3.62
CA VAL A 134 -5.21 5.86 2.35
C VAL A 134 -4.52 4.76 1.53
N GLY A 135 -5.21 3.72 1.09
CA GLY A 135 -4.62 2.74 0.16
C GLY A 135 -4.20 3.43 -1.15
N GLU A 136 -3.64 2.68 -2.09
CA GLU A 136 -3.37 3.25 -3.42
C GLU A 136 -4.67 3.73 -4.06
N ILE A 137 -4.64 4.92 -4.68
CA ILE A 137 -5.80 5.57 -5.30
C ILE A 137 -5.42 6.00 -6.72
N GLY A 138 -6.22 5.58 -7.70
CA GLY A 138 -6.07 5.98 -9.09
C GLY A 138 -5.42 4.93 -9.98
N GLY A 139 -4.68 3.97 -9.41
CA GLY A 139 -4.04 2.87 -10.11
C GLY A 139 -5.02 2.08 -10.96
N ASN A 140 -6.16 1.69 -10.37
CA ASN A 140 -7.21 0.98 -11.13
C ASN A 140 -7.85 1.85 -12.22
N ASP A 141 -7.99 3.16 -12.03
CA ASP A 141 -8.50 4.08 -13.06
C ASP A 141 -7.60 4.08 -14.30
N TYR A 142 -6.28 4.13 -14.08
CA TYR A 142 -5.31 4.00 -15.16
C TYR A 142 -5.36 2.61 -15.78
N ASN A 143 -5.40 1.56 -14.97
CA ASN A 143 -5.39 0.18 -15.45
C ASN A 143 -6.60 -0.11 -16.34
N TYR A 144 -7.81 0.19 -15.87
CA TYR A 144 -9.03 -0.01 -16.64
C TYR A 144 -9.00 0.81 -17.92
N GLY A 145 -8.59 2.08 -17.85
CA GLY A 145 -8.51 2.90 -19.04
C GLY A 145 -7.47 2.41 -20.06
N LEU A 146 -6.32 1.89 -19.62
CA LEU A 146 -5.32 1.28 -20.50
C LEU A 146 -5.86 0.01 -21.19
N PHE A 147 -6.50 -0.89 -20.43
CA PHE A 147 -7.12 -2.10 -20.99
C PHE A 147 -8.33 -1.80 -21.89
N GLU A 148 -8.98 -0.64 -21.73
CA GLU A 148 -10.00 -0.11 -22.63
C GLU A 148 -9.43 0.58 -23.88
N GLY A 149 -8.10 0.71 -23.99
CA GLY A 149 -7.43 1.34 -25.14
C GLY A 149 -7.38 2.87 -25.11
N LYS A 150 -7.60 3.50 -23.95
CA LYS A 150 -7.46 4.97 -23.80
C LYS A 150 -6.00 5.39 -23.97
N THR A 151 -5.81 6.58 -24.53
CA THR A 151 -4.49 7.19 -24.66
C THR A 151 -3.98 7.70 -23.32
N ILE A 152 -2.66 7.84 -23.20
CA ILE A 152 -2.02 8.40 -22.00
C ILE A 152 -2.51 9.81 -21.69
N ASP A 153 -2.79 10.62 -22.71
CA ASP A 153 -3.28 11.98 -22.51
C ASP A 153 -4.71 12.02 -21.98
N GLU A 154 -5.58 11.10 -22.42
CA GLU A 154 -6.91 10.91 -21.82
C GLU A 154 -6.79 10.50 -20.35
N LEU A 155 -5.87 9.59 -20.03
CA LEU A 155 -5.67 9.11 -18.66
C LEU A 155 -5.11 10.17 -17.71
N LYS A 156 -4.30 11.12 -18.19
CA LYS A 156 -3.84 12.24 -17.37
C LYS A 156 -4.99 13.09 -16.81
N SER A 157 -6.19 13.04 -17.42
CA SER A 157 -7.38 13.75 -16.91
C SER A 157 -7.85 13.25 -15.54
N ILE A 158 -7.59 11.97 -15.19
CA ILE A 158 -7.95 11.34 -13.90
C ILE A 158 -7.37 12.11 -12.69
N ARG A 159 -6.31 12.92 -12.92
CA ARG A 159 -5.74 13.82 -11.92
C ARG A 159 -6.80 14.63 -11.16
N SER A 160 -7.84 15.13 -11.83
CA SER A 160 -8.87 15.92 -11.15
C SER A 160 -9.63 15.11 -10.10
N ASP A 161 -9.88 13.83 -10.38
CA ASP A 161 -10.61 12.94 -9.48
C ASP A 161 -9.76 12.54 -8.27
N VAL A 162 -8.46 12.36 -8.47
CA VAL A 162 -7.49 12.15 -7.38
C VAL A 162 -7.45 13.35 -6.43
N ILE A 163 -7.31 14.57 -6.97
CA ILE A 163 -7.30 15.80 -6.16
C ILE A 163 -8.62 15.96 -5.38
N LYS A 164 -9.75 15.70 -6.05
CA LYS A 164 -11.08 15.77 -5.43
C LYS A 164 -11.22 14.75 -4.29
N SER A 165 -10.70 13.54 -4.49
CA SER A 165 -10.71 12.47 -3.49
C SER A 165 -9.87 12.83 -2.27
N ILE A 166 -8.65 13.37 -2.47
CA ILE A 166 -7.78 13.85 -1.38
C ILE A 166 -8.51 14.91 -0.55
N LYS A 167 -9.00 15.99 -1.19
CA LYS A 167 -9.69 17.10 -0.50
C LYS A 167 -10.87 16.60 0.35
N ARG A 168 -11.62 15.62 -0.15
CA ARG A 168 -12.74 15.05 0.58
C ARG A 168 -12.30 14.17 1.76
N ILE A 169 -11.25 13.37 1.58
CA ILE A 169 -10.64 12.57 2.66
C ILE A 169 -10.25 13.47 3.84
N ILE A 170 -9.63 14.63 3.57
CA ILE A 170 -9.21 15.61 4.58
C ILE A 170 -10.41 16.24 5.31
N GLY A 171 -11.51 16.51 4.61
CA GLY A 171 -12.71 17.13 5.17
C GLY A 171 -13.41 16.31 6.27
N ASN A 172 -12.99 15.05 6.49
CA ASN A 172 -13.60 14.14 7.46
C ASN A 172 -13.00 14.18 8.87
N GLY A 173 -12.06 15.10 9.16
CA GLY A 173 -11.54 15.30 10.52
C GLY A 173 -10.42 14.33 10.92
N ALA A 174 -9.78 13.67 9.96
CA ALA A 174 -8.51 12.99 10.17
C ALA A 174 -7.39 14.02 10.31
N THR A 175 -6.50 13.82 11.28
CA THR A 175 -5.35 14.70 11.52
C THR A 175 -4.01 14.03 11.23
N ARG A 176 -4.00 12.71 11.01
CA ARG A 176 -2.80 11.91 10.73
C ARG A 176 -3.07 11.02 9.52
N ILE A 177 -2.52 11.37 8.37
CA ILE A 177 -2.87 10.75 7.09
C ILE A 177 -1.60 10.35 6.35
N VAL A 178 -1.63 9.17 5.73
CA VAL A 178 -0.62 8.72 4.78
C VAL A 178 -1.29 8.52 3.42
N PHE A 179 -0.71 9.12 2.39
CA PHE A 179 -1.08 8.92 0.99
C PHE A 179 0.06 8.21 0.26
N PRO A 180 -0.05 6.92 -0.04
CA PRO A 180 0.92 6.22 -0.86
C PRO A 180 0.80 6.65 -2.31
N GLY A 181 1.94 6.73 -2.99
CA GLY A 181 2.00 6.84 -4.43
C GLY A 181 1.59 5.55 -5.13
N ASN A 182 1.30 5.69 -6.41
CA ASN A 182 1.11 4.57 -7.30
C ASN A 182 2.45 3.84 -7.55
N LEU A 183 2.38 2.52 -7.69
CA LEU A 183 3.53 1.66 -7.98
C LEU A 183 3.95 1.79 -9.45
N PRO A 184 5.13 1.26 -9.85
CA PRO A 184 5.40 0.97 -11.25
C PRO A 184 4.53 -0.23 -11.71
N ILE A 185 3.21 -0.01 -11.80
CA ILE A 185 2.20 -1.04 -12.14
C ILE A 185 2.54 -1.75 -13.46
N VAL A 186 3.30 -1.10 -14.33
CA VAL A 186 3.56 -1.57 -15.69
C VAL A 186 4.80 -2.47 -15.77
N CYS A 187 5.50 -2.64 -14.65
CA CYS A 187 6.42 -3.76 -14.46
C CYS A 187 5.67 -5.08 -14.17
N LEU A 188 4.34 -5.04 -13.95
CA LEU A 188 3.60 -6.25 -13.66
C LEU A 188 3.48 -7.16 -14.90
N PRO A 189 3.60 -8.49 -14.75
CA PRO A 189 3.52 -9.44 -15.86
C PRO A 189 2.29 -9.29 -16.75
N ALA A 190 1.14 -8.91 -16.18
CA ALA A 190 -0.09 -8.69 -16.93
C ALA A 190 0.05 -7.58 -17.97
N PHE A 191 0.66 -6.45 -17.59
CA PHE A 191 0.88 -5.32 -18.50
C PHE A 191 1.97 -5.63 -19.53
N LEU A 192 3.05 -6.29 -19.13
CA LEU A 192 4.12 -6.69 -20.06
C LEU A 192 3.62 -7.67 -21.12
N THR A 193 2.64 -8.51 -20.77
CA THR A 193 2.02 -9.45 -21.72
C THR A 193 1.08 -8.74 -22.68
N GLU A 194 0.18 -7.89 -22.17
CA GLU A 194 -0.82 -7.20 -23.00
C GLU A 194 -0.18 -6.17 -23.93
N PHE A 195 0.73 -5.35 -23.42
CA PHE A 195 1.35 -4.23 -24.13
C PHE A 195 2.73 -4.58 -24.70
N HIS A 196 2.98 -5.87 -24.96
CA HIS A 196 4.24 -6.35 -25.51
C HIS A 196 4.55 -5.69 -26.87
N THR A 197 5.81 -5.29 -27.07
CA THR A 197 6.30 -4.74 -28.34
C THR A 197 7.71 -5.25 -28.68
N ASN A 198 7.99 -5.39 -29.97
CA ASN A 198 9.33 -5.76 -30.44
C ASN A 198 10.34 -4.59 -30.41
N ASN A 199 9.88 -3.39 -30.05
CA ASN A 199 10.77 -2.23 -29.93
C ASN A 199 11.54 -2.28 -28.60
N ALA A 200 12.81 -2.71 -28.66
CA ALA A 200 13.69 -2.76 -27.49
C ALA A 200 13.83 -1.40 -26.77
N THR A 201 13.69 -0.28 -27.48
CA THR A 201 13.77 1.05 -26.88
C THR A 201 12.51 1.46 -26.12
N ALA A 202 11.43 0.67 -26.15
CA ALA A 202 10.23 0.90 -25.34
C ALA A 202 10.42 0.53 -23.87
N TYR A 203 11.43 -0.29 -23.57
CA TYR A 203 11.69 -0.81 -22.24
C TYR A 203 12.81 -0.03 -21.52
N ASP A 204 12.79 -0.03 -20.19
CA ASP A 204 13.88 0.46 -19.32
C ASP A 204 14.86 -0.67 -18.97
N GLU A 205 15.85 -0.36 -18.11
CA GLU A 205 16.88 -1.32 -17.67
C GLU A 205 16.32 -2.52 -16.88
N PHE A 206 15.12 -2.38 -16.30
CA PHE A 206 14.40 -3.43 -15.58
C PHE A 206 13.42 -4.20 -16.48
N HIS A 207 13.44 -3.93 -17.79
CA HIS A 207 12.52 -4.49 -18.78
C HIS A 207 11.05 -4.12 -18.55
N CYS A 208 10.80 -2.97 -17.94
CA CYS A 208 9.46 -2.41 -17.82
C CYS A 208 9.17 -1.40 -18.94
N LEU A 209 7.90 -1.21 -19.30
CA LEU A 209 7.50 -0.27 -20.35
C LEU A 209 7.62 1.18 -19.88
N LYS A 210 8.56 1.94 -20.48
CA LYS A 210 8.91 3.31 -20.04
C LYS A 210 7.75 4.29 -20.08
N GLU A 211 7.02 4.31 -21.19
CA GLU A 211 5.96 5.29 -21.41
C GLU A 211 4.84 5.15 -20.38
N LEU A 212 4.52 3.92 -20.00
CA LEU A 212 3.50 3.64 -19.01
C LEU A 212 4.05 3.85 -17.58
N ASN A 213 5.33 3.55 -17.30
CA ASN A 213 5.97 3.94 -16.04
C ASN A 213 5.96 5.47 -15.84
N ASN A 214 6.13 6.26 -16.91
CA ASN A 214 5.99 7.71 -16.86
C ASN A 214 4.59 8.16 -16.43
N LEU A 215 3.53 7.37 -16.68
CA LEU A 215 2.19 7.69 -16.21
C LEU A 215 2.08 7.51 -14.69
N SER A 216 2.64 6.45 -14.11
CA SER A 216 2.73 6.30 -12.64
C SER A 216 3.54 7.43 -12.01
N MET A 217 4.68 7.80 -12.59
CA MET A 217 5.49 8.93 -12.10
C MET A 217 4.74 10.26 -12.20
N TYR A 218 4.03 10.50 -13.32
CA TYR A 218 3.18 11.67 -13.50
C TYR A 218 2.10 11.75 -12.41
N HIS A 219 1.42 10.64 -12.11
CA HIS A 219 0.46 10.57 -11.03
C HIS A 219 1.10 10.94 -9.68
N ASN A 220 2.24 10.31 -9.35
CA ASN A 220 2.94 10.50 -8.08
C ASN A 220 3.42 11.95 -7.88
N GLU A 221 3.91 12.60 -8.94
CA GLU A 221 4.31 14.01 -8.89
C GLU A 221 3.12 14.91 -8.57
N HIS A 222 1.95 14.65 -9.19
CA HIS A 222 0.75 15.45 -8.96
C HIS A 222 0.10 15.17 -7.61
N LEU A 223 0.13 13.92 -7.14
CA LEU A 223 -0.30 13.55 -5.80
C LEU A 223 0.53 14.29 -4.74
N GLN A 224 1.86 14.32 -4.89
CA GLN A 224 2.74 15.08 -3.99
C GLN A 224 2.42 16.57 -4.01
N LYS A 225 2.22 17.18 -5.19
CA LYS A 225 1.81 18.60 -5.29
C LYS A 225 0.50 18.86 -4.56
N ALA A 226 -0.51 18.01 -4.75
CA ALA A 226 -1.80 18.13 -4.07
C ALA A 226 -1.68 18.00 -2.55
N ILE A 227 -0.84 17.07 -2.06
CA ILE A 227 -0.52 16.93 -0.64
C ILE A 227 0.13 18.20 -0.09
N GLU A 228 1.09 18.78 -0.81
CA GLU A 228 1.77 20.02 -0.38
C GLU A 228 0.83 21.24 -0.37
N GLU A 229 -0.10 21.33 -1.32
CA GLU A 229 -1.14 22.37 -1.30
C GLU A 229 -2.05 22.23 -0.07
N VAL A 230 -2.53 21.03 0.20
CA VAL A 230 -3.36 20.73 1.37
C VAL A 230 -2.63 21.05 2.67
N LYS A 231 -1.35 20.67 2.80
CA LYS A 231 -0.57 20.91 4.01
C LYS A 231 -0.49 22.41 4.35
N LYS A 232 -0.47 23.28 3.32
CA LYS A 232 -0.49 24.74 3.51
C LYS A 232 -1.83 25.23 4.03
N GLU A 233 -2.93 24.61 3.62
CA GLU A 233 -4.29 24.95 4.06
C GLU A 233 -4.62 24.39 5.46
N HIS A 234 -3.93 23.33 5.89
CA HIS A 234 -4.23 22.59 7.12
C HIS A 234 -3.00 22.33 8.00
N SER A 235 -2.47 23.37 8.64
CA SER A 235 -1.24 23.29 9.46
C SER A 235 -1.35 22.42 10.73
N ASN A 236 -2.57 22.07 11.15
CA ASN A 236 -2.84 21.19 12.29
C ASN A 236 -2.81 19.69 11.94
N MET A 237 -2.58 19.33 10.67
CA MET A 237 -2.56 17.96 10.18
C MET A 237 -1.14 17.47 9.92
N THR A 238 -0.87 16.21 10.28
CA THR A 238 0.31 15.46 9.85
C THR A 238 -0.04 14.63 8.63
N ILE A 239 0.47 15.03 7.47
CA ILE A 239 0.23 14.32 6.20
C ILE A 239 1.58 13.82 5.67
N MET A 240 1.66 12.54 5.34
CA MET A 240 2.87 11.92 4.79
C MET A 240 2.57 11.32 3.42
N TYR A 241 3.55 11.42 2.52
CA TYR A 241 3.56 10.71 1.26
C TYR A 241 4.32 9.39 1.44
N GLY A 242 3.72 8.27 1.00
CA GLY A 242 4.36 6.96 0.98
C GLY A 242 4.95 6.68 -0.40
N ASP A 243 6.27 6.68 -0.52
CA ASP A 243 6.93 6.50 -1.81
C ASP A 243 7.01 5.02 -2.23
N TYR A 244 5.86 4.46 -2.61
CA TYR A 244 5.75 3.07 -3.04
C TYR A 244 6.53 2.81 -4.33
N TYR A 245 6.60 3.81 -5.20
CA TYR A 245 7.29 3.68 -6.48
C TYR A 245 8.78 3.37 -6.28
N ASN A 246 9.47 4.23 -5.52
CA ASN A 246 10.90 4.05 -5.25
C ASN A 246 11.20 2.93 -4.25
N SER A 247 10.20 2.47 -3.49
CA SER A 247 10.35 1.29 -2.61
C SER A 247 10.26 -0.03 -3.38
N TYR A 248 9.74 -0.01 -4.61
CA TYR A 248 9.57 -1.21 -5.44
C TYR A 248 10.80 -1.50 -6.32
N ILE A 249 11.47 -0.45 -6.80
CA ILE A 249 12.65 -0.51 -7.68
C ILE A 249 13.96 -0.58 -6.88
#